data_AF-A0A199VWL3-F1
#
_entry.id   AF-A0A199VWL3-F1
#
_cell.length_a   1.000
_cell.length_b   1.000
_cell.length_c   1.000
_cell.angle_alpha   90.00
_cell.angle_beta   90.00
_cell.angle_gamma   90.00
#
_symmetry.space_group_name_H-M   'P 1'
#
loop_
_entity.id
_entity.type
_entity.pdbx_description
1 polymer ?
#
loop_
_entity_poly.entity_id
_entity_poly.type
_entity_poly.pdbx_seq_one_letter_code
_entity_poly.pdbx_strand_id
1 'polypeptide(L)'
;MMSHAPSLSASSAAAAAAAPDPAALRRWVAAFCIIRFDLEQGQVVEECYPPSALPPDLLLLAAFSSFPDSTSTTSPPPLLPPRLPLLLPPPLPPPPHQQ
;
A
#
# COMPACT_ATOMS: atom_id res chain seq x y z
N MET A 1 -5.98 18.00 15.20
CA MET A 1 -6.36 18.13 13.78
C MET A 1 -7.26 16.94 13.47
N MET A 2 -8.56 17.18 13.24
CA MET A 2 -9.56 16.13 13.04
C MET A 2 -9.41 15.47 11.66
N SER A 3 -9.23 14.15 11.63
CA SER A 3 -9.36 13.35 10.41
C SER A 3 -10.80 12.86 10.28
N HIS A 4 -11.68 13.67 9.67
CA HIS A 4 -13.02 13.19 9.32
C HIS A 4 -12.91 12.35 8.04
N ALA A 5 -12.91 11.03 8.20
CA ALA A 5 -13.11 10.12 7.09
C ALA A 5 -14.51 10.32 6.49
N PRO A 6 -14.66 10.35 5.15
CA PRO A 6 -15.96 10.48 4.54
C PRO A 6 -16.81 9.25 4.86
N SER A 7 -17.94 9.47 5.52
CA SER A 7 -18.94 8.44 5.77
C SER A 7 -19.69 8.15 4.47
N LEU A 8 -19.42 6.98 3.87
CA LEU A 8 -20.13 6.50 2.68
C LEU A 8 -21.51 6.01 3.10
N SER A 9 -22.45 6.93 3.30
CA SER A 9 -23.86 6.60 3.46
C SER A 9 -24.46 6.29 2.08
N ALA A 10 -24.18 5.10 1.57
CA ALA A 10 -24.84 4.60 0.37
C ALA A 10 -26.32 4.37 0.73
N SER A 11 -27.24 5.07 0.06
CA SER A 11 -28.66 4.81 0.18
C SER A 11 -28.95 3.40 -0.35
N SER A 12 -29.01 2.45 0.57
CA SER A 12 -29.20 1.01 0.35
C SER A 12 -30.38 0.69 -0.59
N ALA A 13 -31.41 1.53 -0.59
CA ALA A 13 -32.61 1.36 -1.41
C ALA A 13 -32.38 1.55 -2.93
N ALA A 14 -31.44 2.40 -3.35
CA ALA A 14 -31.14 2.60 -4.78
C ALA A 14 -30.11 1.58 -5.32
N ALA A 15 -29.21 1.11 -4.45
CA ALA A 15 -28.19 0.12 -4.80
C ALA A 15 -28.76 -1.31 -4.92
N ALA A 16 -29.81 -1.64 -4.15
CA ALA A 16 -30.41 -2.98 -4.17
C ALA A 16 -31.22 -3.31 -5.44
N ALA A 17 -31.62 -2.31 -6.22
CA ALA A 17 -32.44 -2.48 -7.43
C ALA A 17 -31.63 -2.47 -8.74
N ALA A 18 -30.37 -2.04 -8.70
CA ALA A 18 -29.50 -2.02 -9.88
C ALA A 18 -28.79 -3.37 -10.01
N ALA A 19 -28.96 -4.03 -11.16
CA ALA A 19 -28.12 -5.17 -11.50
C ALA A 19 -26.64 -4.75 -11.43
N PRO A 20 -25.74 -5.61 -10.91
CA PRO A 20 -24.32 -5.27 -10.85
C PRO A 20 -23.80 -4.98 -12.26
N ASP A 21 -23.14 -3.83 -12.44
CA ASP A 21 -22.46 -3.47 -13.69
C ASP A 21 -21.03 -4.07 -13.69
N PRO A 22 -20.77 -5.15 -14.46
CA PRO A 22 -19.46 -5.77 -14.48
C PRO A 22 -18.41 -4.86 -15.12
N ALA A 23 -18.81 -3.95 -16.01
CA ALA A 23 -17.90 -2.99 -16.64
C ALA A 23 -17.47 -1.92 -15.64
N ALA A 24 -18.34 -1.51 -14.72
CA ALA A 24 -17.95 -0.66 -13.60
C ALA A 24 -16.96 -1.35 -12.66
N LEU A 25 -17.20 -2.61 -12.32
CA LEU A 25 -16.31 -3.37 -11.43
C LEU A 25 -14.89 -3.51 -11.99
N ARG A 26 -14.78 -3.80 -13.30
CA ARG A 26 -13.49 -3.94 -13.99
C ARG A 26 -12.63 -2.67 -14.01
N ARG A 27 -13.20 -1.50 -13.74
CA ARG A 27 -12.41 -0.26 -13.57
C ARG A 27 -11.63 -0.21 -12.25
N TRP A 28 -12.07 -0.98 -11.25
CA TRP A 28 -11.52 -0.96 -9.90
C TRP A 28 -10.80 -2.25 -9.53
N VAL A 29 -11.24 -3.38 -10.08
CA VAL A 29 -10.69 -4.70 -9.77
C VAL A 29 -10.00 -5.27 -11.00
N ALA A 30 -8.70 -5.52 -10.89
CA ALA A 30 -7.90 -6.14 -11.95
C ALA A 30 -8.06 -7.67 -11.97
N ALA A 31 -8.04 -8.30 -10.79
CA ALA A 31 -8.17 -9.74 -10.64
C ALA A 31 -8.66 -10.13 -9.24
N PHE A 32 -9.23 -11.33 -9.13
CA PHE A 32 -9.50 -12.04 -7.88
C PHE A 32 -8.46 -13.14 -7.72
N CYS A 33 -7.78 -13.19 -6.57
CA CYS A 33 -6.79 -14.21 -6.28
C CYS A 33 -7.20 -15.01 -5.04
N ILE A 34 -6.98 -16.33 -5.08
CA ILE A 34 -7.05 -17.19 -3.91
C ILE A 34 -5.62 -17.40 -3.44
N ILE A 35 -5.34 -17.02 -2.19
CA ILE A 35 -4.02 -17.15 -1.59
C ILE A 35 -4.17 -18.01 -0.35
N ARG A 36 -3.41 -19.10 -0.30
CA ARG A 36 -3.33 -20.00 0.85
C ARG A 36 -2.02 -19.78 1.59
N PHE A 37 -2.00 -20.05 2.89
CA PHE A 37 -0.78 -20.09 3.67
C PHE A 37 -0.41 -21.54 3.94
N ASP A 38 0.69 -21.99 3.35
CA ASP A 38 1.30 -23.29 3.57
C ASP A 38 2.41 -23.18 4.64
N LEU A 39 2.53 -24.18 5.51
CA LEU A 39 3.50 -24.13 6.62
C LEU A 39 4.95 -24.28 6.15
N GLU A 40 5.19 -24.94 5.01
CA GLU A 40 6.53 -25.18 4.47
C GLU A 40 6.93 -24.07 3.47
N GLN A 41 5.98 -23.63 2.64
CA GLN A 41 6.22 -22.68 1.55
C GLN A 41 5.84 -21.23 1.88
N GLY A 42 5.05 -20.99 2.92
CA GLY A 42 4.52 -19.67 3.25
C GLY A 42 3.30 -19.31 2.39
N GLN A 43 3.19 -18.07 1.92
CA GLN A 43 2.03 -17.64 1.14
C GLN A 43 2.15 -18.13 -0.31
N VAL A 44 1.12 -18.81 -0.81
CA VAL A 44 1.09 -19.39 -2.14
C VAL A 44 -0.19 -18.95 -2.86
N VAL A 45 -0.03 -18.46 -4.10
CA VAL A 45 -1.17 -18.20 -4.98
C VAL A 45 -1.71 -19.53 -5.50
N GLU A 46 -2.97 -19.82 -5.19
CA GLU A 46 -3.67 -21.01 -5.63
C GLU A 46 -4.38 -20.78 -6.97
N GLU A 47 -5.07 -19.65 -7.10
CA GLU A 47 -5.83 -19.31 -8.30
C GLU A 47 -5.84 -17.80 -8.54
N CYS A 48 -5.92 -17.39 -9.81
CA CYS A 48 -6.11 -16.01 -10.22
C CYS A 48 -7.12 -15.94 -11.37
N TYR A 49 -8.16 -15.14 -11.20
CA TYR A 49 -9.19 -14.89 -12.21
C TYR A 49 -9.27 -13.40 -12.55
N PRO A 50 -9.26 -13.00 -13.84
CA PRO A 50 -9.06 -13.88 -14.99
C PRO A 50 -7.66 -14.51 -15.02
N PRO A 51 -7.49 -15.69 -15.66
CA PRO A 51 -6.17 -16.28 -15.84
C PRO A 51 -5.23 -15.28 -16.51
N SER A 52 -3.99 -15.20 -16.02
CA SER A 52 -2.97 -14.28 -16.54
C SER A 52 -3.33 -12.78 -16.46
N ALA A 53 -4.34 -12.39 -15.66
CA ALA A 53 -4.68 -10.99 -15.45
C ALA A 53 -3.57 -10.21 -14.73
N LEU A 54 -2.76 -10.90 -13.93
CA LEU A 54 -1.63 -10.33 -13.22
C LEU A 54 -0.33 -11.05 -13.64
N PRO A 55 0.78 -10.31 -13.85
CA PRO A 55 2.09 -10.89 -14.05
C PRO A 55 2.62 -11.55 -12.75
N PRO A 56 3.62 -12.46 -12.85
CA PRO A 56 4.09 -13.25 -11.70
C PRO A 56 4.57 -12.43 -10.50
N ASP A 57 5.18 -11.26 -10.72
CA ASP A 57 5.64 -10.33 -9.70
C ASP A 57 4.47 -9.71 -8.91
N LEU A 58 3.37 -9.34 -9.59
CA LEU A 58 2.17 -8.85 -8.92
C LEU A 58 1.40 -9.96 -8.21
N LEU A 59 1.41 -11.18 -8.73
CA LEU A 59 0.87 -12.36 -8.02
C LEU A 59 1.63 -12.62 -6.73
N LEU A 60 2.96 -12.55 -6.78
CA LEU A 60 3.82 -12.68 -5.61
C LEU A 60 3.54 -11.56 -4.59
N LEU A 61 3.47 -10.31 -5.05
CA LEU A 61 3.13 -9.18 -4.18
C LEU A 61 1.76 -9.35 -3.52
N ALA A 62 0.75 -9.79 -4.28
CA ALA A 62 -0.58 -10.08 -3.75
C ALA A 62 -0.50 -11.12 -2.63
N ALA A 63 0.25 -12.21 -2.84
CA ALA A 63 0.47 -13.27 -1.85
C ALA A 63 1.15 -12.76 -0.56
N PHE A 64 2.22 -11.97 -0.68
CA PHE A 64 2.88 -11.36 0.48
C PHE A 64 1.97 -10.39 1.23
N SER A 65 1.18 -9.60 0.49
CA SER A 65 0.30 -8.59 1.09
C SER A 65 -0.93 -9.16 1.80
N SER A 66 -1.33 -10.41 1.50
CA SER A 66 -2.52 -11.01 2.12
C SER A 66 -2.28 -11.52 3.54
N PHE A 67 -1.02 -11.70 3.95
CA PHE A 67 -0.63 -12.14 5.28
C PHE A 67 0.43 -11.20 5.90
N PRO A 68 0.06 -9.94 6.24
CA PRO A 68 1.01 -8.93 6.70
C PRO A 68 1.70 -9.28 8.02
N ASP A 69 1.05 -10.05 8.89
CA ASP A 69 1.61 -10.49 10.18
C ASP A 69 2.57 -11.68 10.07
N SER A 70 2.57 -12.37 8.93
CA SER A 70 3.42 -13.55 8.72
C SER A 70 4.89 -13.18 8.46
N THR A 71 5.18 -11.94 8.05
CA THR A 71 6.54 -11.42 8.00
C THR A 71 6.87 -10.78 9.34
N SER A 72 7.50 -11.54 10.23
CA SER A 72 7.88 -11.06 11.56
C SER A 72 8.94 -9.95 11.49
N THR A 73 8.52 -8.69 11.44
CA THR A 73 9.41 -7.56 11.74
C THR A 73 9.60 -7.46 13.27
N THR A 74 10.32 -8.40 13.86
CA THR A 74 11.07 -8.11 15.09
C THR A 74 12.35 -7.39 14.67
N SER A 75 12.21 -6.10 14.40
CA SER A 75 13.32 -5.16 14.50
C SER A 75 12.78 -4.02 15.35
N PRO A 76 13.29 -3.81 16.59
CA PRO A 76 13.02 -2.54 17.25
C PRO A 76 13.49 -1.42 16.30
N PRO A 77 12.77 -0.30 16.21
CA PRO A 77 13.20 0.82 15.38
C PRO A 77 14.67 1.12 15.74
N PRO A 78 15.56 1.35 14.75
CA PRO A 78 16.94 1.70 15.05
C PRO A 78 16.88 2.88 15.99
N LEU A 79 17.41 2.70 17.21
CA LEU A 79 17.58 3.78 18.17
C LEU A 79 18.38 4.86 17.43
N LEU A 80 17.71 5.96 17.07
CA LEU A 80 18.38 7.10 16.48
C LEU A 80 19.53 7.47 17.42
N PRO A 81 20.77 7.58 16.95
CA PRO A 81 21.84 8.10 17.78
C PRO A 81 21.43 9.49 18.29
N PRO A 82 21.84 9.89 19.50
CA PRO A 82 21.51 11.20 20.06
C PRO A 82 21.91 12.25 19.04
N ARG A 83 20.95 13.11 18.67
CA ARG A 83 21.12 14.14 17.63
C ARG A 83 22.39 14.93 17.93
N LEU A 84 23.41 14.79 17.10
CA LEU A 84 24.54 15.71 17.10
C LEU A 84 23.97 17.11 16.88
N PRO A 85 24.35 18.11 17.69
CA PRO A 85 23.90 19.48 17.49
C PRO A 85 24.32 19.90 16.09
N LEU A 86 23.33 20.33 15.29
CA LEU A 86 23.55 20.85 13.95
C LEU A 86 24.51 22.03 14.07
N LEU A 87 25.78 21.81 13.71
CA LEU A 87 26.75 22.87 13.58
C LEU A 87 26.28 23.76 12.43
N LEU A 88 25.75 24.94 12.77
CA LEU A 88 25.23 25.89 11.82
C LEU A 88 26.32 26.18 10.77
N PRO A 89 26.04 26.06 9.46
CA PRO A 89 27.02 26.37 8.45
C PRO A 89 27.42 27.86 8.55
N PRO A 90 28.69 28.21 8.27
CA PRO A 90 29.15 29.59 8.35
C PRO A 90 28.38 30.49 7.36
N PRO A 91 28.19 31.78 7.70
CA PRO A 91 27.47 32.71 6.84
C PRO A 91 28.16 32.90 5.50
N LEU A 92 27.37 33.04 4.44
CA LEU A 92 27.85 33.25 3.06
C LEU A 92 28.56 34.62 2.95
N PRO A 93 29.67 34.73 2.19
CA PRO A 93 30.33 36.01 1.96
C PRO A 93 29.41 37.02 1.22
N PRO A 94 29.60 38.33 1.47
CA PRO A 94 28.80 39.37 0.84
C PRO A 94 29.06 39.45 -0.67
N PRO A 95 28.05 39.89 -1.46
CA PRO A 95 28.19 40.00 -2.91
C PRO A 95 29.18 41.11 -3.30
N PRO A 96 29.86 40.99 -4.46
CA PRO A 96 30.85 41.97 -4.90
C PRO A 96 30.18 43.30 -5.25
N HIS A 97 30.81 44.40 -4.82
CA HIS A 97 30.42 45.75 -5.21
C HIS A 97 30.58 45.91 -6.72
N GLN A 98 29.47 46.13 -7.43
CA GLN A 98 29.54 46.69 -8.78
C GLN A 98 30.01 48.15 -8.67
N GLN A 99 31.13 48.44 -9.32
CA GLN A 99 31.61 49.80 -9.59
C GLN A 99 30.68 50.52 -10.56
#